data_AF-A0A843TR18-F1
#
_entry.id   AF-A0A843TR18-F1
#
_cell.length_a   1.000
_cell.length_b   1.000
_cell.length_c   1.000
_cell.angle_alpha   90.00
_cell.angle_beta   90.00
_cell.angle_gamma   90.00
#
_symmetry.space_group_name_H-M   'P 1'
#
loop_
_entity.id
_entity.type
_entity.pdbx_description
1 polymer ?
#
loop_
_entity_poly.entity_id
_entity_poly.type
_entity_poly.pdbx_seq_one_letter_code
_entity_poly.pdbx_strand_id
1 'polypeptide(L)'
;MGWKPMALLAVGFAVAVLLMSAAPVCRAGVTSAFVRVDQKAVDMPLNADVFRVPPGYNAPQQVHITQGDHDGRAVIVSWVTPSEPGSSTVHYGTSAHELDRRAEGTMTKYKFYNYTSGYIHHTVLRNLK
;
A
#
# COMPACT_ATOMS: atom_id res chain seq x y z
N MET A 1 -18.21 -69.28 0.92
CA MET A 1 -17.28 -68.23 0.44
C MET A 1 -18.13 -67.11 -0.15
N GLY A 2 -18.58 -66.20 0.70
CA GLY A 2 -19.57 -65.19 0.34
C GLY A 2 -19.53 -64.10 1.40
N TRP A 3 -18.57 -63.19 1.26
CA TRP A 3 -18.56 -61.95 2.03
C TRP A 3 -19.86 -61.25 1.67
N LYS A 4 -20.85 -61.29 2.57
CA LYS A 4 -22.15 -60.66 2.33
C LYS A 4 -21.87 -59.19 1.98
N PRO A 5 -22.46 -58.63 0.92
CA PRO A 5 -22.21 -57.24 0.47
C PRO A 5 -22.34 -56.22 1.61
N MET A 6 -23.14 -56.55 2.62
CA MET A 6 -23.31 -55.82 3.88
C MET A 6 -22.00 -55.59 4.67
N ALA A 7 -21.07 -56.55 4.68
CA ALA A 7 -19.83 -56.43 5.44
C ALA A 7 -18.78 -55.56 4.73
N LEU A 8 -18.76 -55.53 3.38
CA LEU A 8 -17.96 -54.57 2.62
C LEU A 8 -18.48 -53.14 2.80
N LEU A 9 -19.81 -52.99 2.82
CA LEU A 9 -20.48 -51.72 3.15
C LEU A 9 -20.14 -51.23 4.56
N ALA A 10 -20.14 -52.13 5.55
CA ALA A 10 -19.79 -51.79 6.93
C ALA A 10 -18.32 -51.34 7.08
N VAL A 11 -17.39 -52.01 6.40
CA VAL A 11 -15.97 -51.61 6.40
C VAL A 11 -15.78 -50.27 5.69
N GLY A 12 -16.44 -50.07 4.54
CA GLY A 12 -16.40 -48.79 3.83
C GLY A 12 -16.93 -47.63 4.69
N PHE A 13 -18.03 -47.87 5.41
CA PHE A 13 -18.59 -46.90 6.36
C PHE A 13 -17.64 -46.60 7.51
N ALA A 14 -17.01 -47.62 8.11
CA ALA A 14 -16.04 -47.44 9.19
C ALA A 14 -14.82 -46.61 8.76
N VAL A 15 -14.30 -46.84 7.53
CA VAL A 15 -13.18 -46.06 6.97
C VAL A 15 -13.60 -44.60 6.72
N ALA A 16 -14.81 -44.37 6.21
CA ALA A 16 -15.32 -43.02 5.98
C ALA A 16 -15.46 -42.22 7.28
N VAL A 17 -15.96 -42.85 8.35
CA VAL A 17 -16.06 -42.24 9.69
C VAL A 17 -14.67 -41.89 10.23
N LEU A 18 -13.69 -42.79 10.07
CA LEU A 18 -12.31 -42.57 10.52
C LEU A 18 -11.68 -41.37 9.79
N LEU A 19 -11.86 -41.27 8.47
CA LEU A 19 -11.36 -40.15 7.66
C LEU A 19 -12.01 -38.81 8.04
N MET A 20 -13.31 -38.81 8.33
CA MET A 20 -14.02 -37.60 8.80
C MET A 20 -13.56 -37.17 10.19
N SER A 21 -13.20 -38.11 11.07
CA SER A 21 -12.70 -37.83 12.42
C SER A 21 -11.27 -37.28 12.46
N ALA A 22 -10.46 -37.60 11.44
CA ALA A 22 -9.07 -37.15 11.32
C ALA A 22 -8.91 -35.84 10.54
N ALA A 23 -10.00 -35.33 9.92
CA ALA A 23 -9.97 -34.06 9.22
C ALA A 23 -9.83 -32.89 10.23
N PRO A 24 -8.90 -31.93 10.02
CA PRO A 24 -8.80 -30.76 10.87
C PRO A 24 -10.12 -29.97 10.83
N VAL A 25 -10.75 -29.77 11.98
CA VAL A 25 -11.94 -28.94 12.09
C VAL A 25 -11.53 -27.48 11.89
N CYS A 26 -11.94 -26.88 10.77
CA CYS A 26 -11.78 -25.45 10.55
C CYS A 26 -12.56 -24.68 11.63
N ARG A 27 -11.86 -23.84 12.41
CA ARG A 27 -12.49 -22.95 13.39
C ARG A 27 -13.10 -21.74 12.68
N ALA A 28 -14.23 -21.94 12.01
CA ALA A 28 -15.01 -20.88 11.39
C ALA A 28 -15.87 -20.14 12.42
N GLY A 29 -16.12 -18.84 12.22
CA GLY A 29 -17.13 -18.09 12.98
C GLY A 29 -16.64 -17.37 14.25
N VAL A 30 -15.33 -17.29 14.51
CA VAL A 30 -14.79 -16.42 15.57
C VAL A 30 -14.42 -15.08 14.95
N THR A 31 -15.30 -14.09 15.10
CA THR A 31 -14.98 -12.68 14.84
C THR A 31 -14.58 -12.00 16.15
N SER A 32 -13.78 -10.93 16.06
CA SER A 32 -13.45 -10.14 17.24
C SER A 32 -14.71 -9.50 17.83
N ALA A 33 -14.86 -9.55 19.16
CA ALA A 33 -15.89 -8.80 19.88
C ALA A 33 -15.64 -7.28 19.88
N PHE A 34 -14.52 -6.83 19.28
CA PHE A 34 -14.17 -5.42 19.19
C PHE A 34 -15.17 -4.66 18.31
N VAL A 35 -15.96 -3.80 18.94
CA VAL A 35 -16.78 -2.79 18.30
C VAL A 35 -16.08 -1.45 18.51
N ARG A 36 -15.74 -0.74 17.42
CA ARG A 36 -15.21 0.63 17.54
C ARG A 36 -16.28 1.50 18.18
N VAL A 37 -15.89 2.29 19.18
CA VAL A 37 -16.75 3.34 19.72
C VAL A 37 -17.09 4.29 18.56
N ASP A 38 -18.38 4.51 18.33
CA ASP A 38 -18.86 5.44 17.31
C ASP A 38 -18.53 6.88 17.74
N GLN A 39 -17.31 7.30 17.45
CA GLN A 39 -16.91 8.70 17.49
C GLN A 39 -17.23 9.30 16.13
N LYS A 40 -17.96 10.43 16.11
CA LYS A 40 -18.15 11.20 14.88
C LYS A 40 -16.78 11.47 14.27
N ALA A 41 -16.56 11.01 13.05
CA ALA A 41 -15.38 11.36 12.27
C ALA A 41 -15.47 12.85 11.91
N VAL A 42 -14.90 13.70 12.74
CA VAL A 42 -14.78 15.13 12.49
C VAL A 42 -13.47 15.35 11.75
N ASP A 43 -13.55 15.97 10.57
CA ASP A 43 -12.37 16.32 9.80
C ASP A 43 -11.49 17.31 10.56
N MET A 44 -10.17 17.14 10.41
CA MET A 44 -9.22 18.13 10.93
C MET A 44 -9.43 19.47 10.22
N PRO A 45 -9.42 20.60 10.94
CA PRO A 45 -9.60 21.91 10.32
C PRO A 45 -8.39 22.24 9.43
N LEU A 46 -8.59 23.06 8.39
CA LEU A 46 -7.53 23.39 7.42
C LEU A 46 -6.31 24.12 8.03
N ASN A 47 -6.46 24.71 9.21
CA ASN A 47 -5.39 25.37 9.94
C ASN A 47 -4.70 24.45 10.97
N ALA A 48 -5.00 23.14 10.97
CA ALA A 48 -4.27 22.18 11.78
C ALA A 48 -2.78 22.18 11.42
N ASP A 49 -1.93 21.92 12.41
CA ASP A 49 -0.47 21.90 12.28
C ASP A 49 0.02 20.89 11.24
N VAL A 50 -0.64 19.74 11.12
CA VAL A 50 -0.36 18.69 10.12
C VAL A 50 -0.62 19.13 8.68
N PHE A 51 -1.38 20.21 8.44
CA PHE A 51 -1.64 20.77 7.11
C PHE A 51 -0.80 22.02 6.80
N ARG A 52 0.17 22.36 7.66
CA ARG A 52 1.03 23.53 7.47
C ARG A 52 1.85 23.39 6.17
N VAL A 53 1.78 24.40 5.33
CA VAL A 53 2.53 24.48 4.06
C VAL A 53 4.04 24.63 4.36
N PRO A 54 4.92 23.89 3.64
CA PRO A 54 6.37 24.07 3.76
C PRO A 54 6.81 25.52 3.47
N PRO A 55 7.72 26.11 4.26
CA PRO A 55 8.20 27.46 4.02
C PRO A 55 9.10 27.53 2.77
N GLY A 56 9.13 28.69 2.13
CA GLY A 56 9.95 28.95 0.94
C GLY A 56 9.14 29.06 -0.34
N TYR A 57 9.68 29.80 -1.31
CA TYR A 57 9.02 29.97 -2.60
C TYR A 57 9.01 28.66 -3.38
N ASN A 58 7.82 28.28 -3.88
CA ASN A 58 7.57 27.05 -4.64
C ASN A 58 8.10 25.76 -3.97
N ALA A 59 8.16 25.75 -2.63
CA ALA A 59 8.69 24.61 -1.88
C ALA A 59 7.90 23.32 -2.18
N PRO A 60 8.57 22.18 -2.45
CA PRO A 60 7.90 20.90 -2.61
C PRO A 60 7.04 20.53 -1.40
N GLN A 61 5.80 20.14 -1.65
CA GLN A 61 4.85 19.67 -0.64
C GLN A 61 4.25 18.32 -1.06
N GLN A 62 3.55 17.66 -0.13
CA GLN A 62 2.91 16.36 -0.38
C GLN A 62 3.91 15.30 -0.88
N VAL A 63 5.15 15.33 -0.34
CA VAL A 63 6.20 14.40 -0.73
C VAL A 63 5.84 12.99 -0.26
N HIS A 64 5.88 12.02 -1.17
CA HIS A 64 5.63 10.62 -0.87
C HIS A 64 6.51 9.71 -1.74
N ILE A 65 6.78 8.52 -1.22
CA ILE A 65 7.59 7.51 -1.90
C ILE A 65 6.85 6.19 -1.96
N THR A 66 7.11 5.41 -3.00
CA THR A 66 6.64 4.03 -3.13
C THR A 66 7.66 3.17 -3.87
N GLN A 67 7.57 1.86 -3.75
CA GLN A 67 8.41 0.93 -4.50
C GLN A 67 8.18 1.13 -6.02
N GLY A 68 9.27 1.16 -6.79
CA GLY A 68 9.28 1.51 -8.22
C GLY A 68 9.58 0.36 -9.18
N ASP A 69 9.83 -0.84 -8.67
CA ASP A 69 10.10 -2.05 -9.43
C ASP A 69 9.62 -3.30 -8.69
N HIS A 70 9.77 -4.47 -9.30
CA HIS A 70 9.37 -5.75 -8.68
C HIS A 70 10.34 -6.24 -7.61
N ASP A 71 11.63 -5.91 -7.75
CA ASP A 71 12.70 -6.50 -6.93
C ASP A 71 13.14 -5.59 -5.76
N GLY A 72 12.48 -4.45 -5.55
CA GLY A 72 12.78 -3.51 -4.46
C GLY A 72 14.03 -2.66 -4.71
N ARG A 73 14.52 -2.58 -5.95
CA ARG A 73 15.72 -1.83 -6.33
C ARG A 73 15.40 -0.48 -6.99
N ALA A 74 14.13 -0.08 -6.97
CA ALA A 74 13.70 1.23 -7.41
C ALA A 74 12.68 1.84 -6.44
N VAL A 75 12.67 3.17 -6.40
CA VAL A 75 11.71 3.97 -5.61
C VAL A 75 11.16 5.07 -6.51
N ILE A 76 9.84 5.25 -6.51
CA ILE A 76 9.17 6.39 -7.13
C ILE A 76 9.06 7.48 -6.07
N VAL A 77 9.70 8.62 -6.30
CA VAL A 77 9.60 9.83 -5.48
C VAL A 77 8.63 10.79 -6.16
N SER A 78 7.63 11.24 -5.40
CA SER A 78 6.57 12.09 -5.92
C SER A 78 6.30 13.28 -5.01
N TRP A 79 6.01 14.44 -5.59
CA TRP A 79 5.73 15.68 -4.84
C TRP A 79 4.92 16.66 -5.69
N VAL A 80 4.47 17.75 -5.07
CA VAL A 80 3.76 18.84 -5.73
C VAL A 80 4.49 20.16 -5.50
N THR A 81 4.66 20.96 -6.55
CA THR A 81 5.03 22.38 -6.45
C THR A 81 3.79 23.26 -6.67
N PRO A 82 3.50 24.24 -5.79
CA PRO A 82 2.22 24.95 -5.82
C PRO A 82 2.16 26.13 -6.80
N SER A 83 3.29 26.78 -7.11
CA SER A 83 3.31 28.08 -7.78
C SER A 83 3.65 27.98 -9.27
N GLU A 84 4.65 27.18 -9.62
CA GLU A 84 5.15 27.02 -11.00
C GLU A 84 5.74 25.62 -11.21
N PRO A 85 5.96 25.15 -12.46
CA PRO A 85 6.40 23.80 -12.74
C PRO A 85 7.60 23.34 -11.91
N GLY A 86 8.65 24.15 -11.78
CA GLY A 86 9.88 23.74 -11.13
C GLY A 86 10.60 22.58 -11.86
N SER A 87 11.60 22.00 -11.19
CA SER A 87 12.35 20.85 -11.70
C SER A 87 11.75 19.53 -11.22
N SER A 88 11.75 18.51 -12.10
CA SER A 88 11.44 17.12 -11.73
C SER A 88 12.70 16.30 -11.43
N THR A 89 13.80 16.95 -11.03
CA THR A 89 15.06 16.28 -10.70
C THR A 89 15.13 15.93 -9.22
N VAL A 90 15.48 14.70 -8.90
CA VAL A 90 15.80 14.25 -7.54
C VAL A 90 17.31 14.04 -7.42
N HIS A 91 17.93 14.73 -6.47
CA HIS A 91 19.30 14.45 -6.01
C HIS A 91 19.25 13.45 -4.86
N TYR A 92 20.04 12.38 -4.94
CA TYR A 92 20.01 11.30 -3.97
C TYR A 92 21.39 10.64 -3.81
N GLY A 93 21.60 9.98 -2.69
CA GLY A 93 22.87 9.36 -2.32
C GLY A 93 22.68 8.37 -1.18
N THR A 94 23.78 7.90 -0.60
CA THR A 94 23.73 6.99 0.57
C THR A 94 23.93 7.71 1.91
N SER A 95 24.24 9.01 1.89
CA SER A 95 24.38 9.85 3.08
C SER A 95 23.71 11.20 2.86
N ALA A 96 23.35 11.90 3.95
CA ALA A 96 22.60 13.16 3.87
C ALA A 96 23.39 14.32 3.23
N HIS A 97 24.73 14.23 3.23
CA HIS A 97 25.61 15.28 2.71
C HIS A 97 26.27 14.92 1.37
N GLU A 98 26.05 13.71 0.86
CA GLU A 98 26.63 13.23 -0.40
C GLU A 98 25.50 12.75 -1.31
N LEU A 99 24.85 13.70 -1.99
CA LEU A 99 23.79 13.43 -2.97
C LEU A 99 24.38 13.44 -4.40
N ASP A 100 25.27 12.48 -4.64
CA ASP A 100 26.10 12.36 -5.85
C ASP A 100 25.34 11.86 -7.09
N ARG A 101 24.16 11.27 -6.91
CA ARG A 101 23.31 10.76 -7.99
C ARG A 101 22.15 11.70 -8.26
N ARG A 102 21.69 11.67 -9.51
CA ARG A 102 20.50 12.41 -9.96
C ARG A 102 19.58 11.52 -10.79
N ALA A 103 18.29 11.74 -10.67
CA ALA A 103 17.27 11.14 -11.52
C ALA A 103 16.34 12.23 -12.03
N GLU A 104 15.96 12.14 -13.30
CA GLU A 104 15.01 13.04 -13.92
C GLU A 104 13.65 12.36 -14.03
N GLY A 105 12.62 13.06 -13.59
CA GLY A 105 11.23 12.63 -13.65
C GLY A 105 10.42 13.44 -14.66
N THR A 106 9.11 13.25 -14.57
CA THR A 106 8.13 14.00 -15.36
C THR A 106 7.23 14.81 -14.44
N MET A 107 6.66 15.87 -15.02
CA MET A 107 5.65 16.70 -14.37
C MET A 107 4.33 16.59 -15.12
N THR A 108 3.24 16.51 -14.37
CA THR A 108 1.88 16.44 -14.88
C THR A 108 0.96 17.36 -14.07
N LYS A 109 -0.22 17.62 -14.62
CA LYS A 109 -1.24 18.47 -14.01
C LYS A 109 -2.61 17.98 -14.42
N TYR A 110 -3.60 18.08 -13.55
CA TYR A 110 -4.98 17.71 -13.87
C TYR A 110 -5.98 18.78 -13.47
N LYS A 111 -7.19 18.67 -14.02
CA LYS A 111 -8.36 19.46 -13.64
C LYS A 111 -9.48 18.53 -13.21
N PHE A 112 -10.21 18.93 -12.18
CA PHE A 112 -11.41 18.24 -11.71
C PHE A 112 -12.47 19.29 -11.36
N TYR A 113 -13.53 19.37 -12.16
CA TYR A 113 -14.50 20.48 -12.10
C TYR A 113 -13.80 21.86 -12.19
N ASN A 114 -14.01 22.73 -11.20
CA ASN A 114 -13.36 24.05 -11.11
C ASN A 114 -12.00 24.01 -10.39
N TYR A 115 -11.57 22.84 -9.87
CA TYR A 115 -10.27 22.67 -9.26
C TYR A 115 -9.21 22.36 -10.32
N THR A 116 -8.05 22.98 -10.16
CA THR A 116 -6.84 22.72 -10.93
C THR A 116 -5.73 22.36 -9.95
N SER A 117 -5.05 21.23 -10.19
CA SER A 117 -3.97 20.78 -9.29
C SER A 117 -2.76 21.73 -9.29
N GLY A 118 -1.85 21.54 -8.34
CA GLY A 118 -0.47 22.01 -8.50
C GLY A 118 0.26 21.23 -9.61
N TYR A 119 1.56 21.43 -9.72
CA TYR A 119 2.41 20.69 -10.66
C TYR A 119 2.92 19.43 -9.96
N ILE A 120 2.53 18.26 -10.47
CA ILE A 120 2.74 16.97 -9.83
C ILE A 120 3.93 16.29 -10.48
N HIS A 121 4.94 15.95 -9.68
CA HIS A 121 6.18 15.36 -10.13
C HIS A 121 6.24 13.88 -9.78
N HIS A 122 6.77 13.07 -10.69
CA HIS A 122 7.09 11.67 -10.46
C HIS A 122 8.47 11.36 -11.01
N THR A 123 9.37 10.89 -10.14
CA THR A 123 10.75 10.54 -10.50
C THR A 123 11.06 9.13 -10.03
N VAL A 124 11.56 8.29 -10.94
CA VAL A 124 11.94 6.92 -10.58
C VAL A 124 13.44 6.84 -10.32
N LEU A 125 13.82 6.59 -9.07
CA LEU A 125 15.18 6.20 -8.69
C LEU A 125 15.35 4.73 -9.03
N ARG A 126 16.35 4.37 -9.84
CA ARG A 126 16.61 3.00 -10.28
C ARG A 126 17.98 2.51 -9.80
N ASN A 127 18.19 1.20 -9.86
CA ASN A 127 19.47 0.57 -9.55
C ASN A 127 19.97 0.89 -8.12
N LEU A 128 19.04 0.92 -7.17
CA LEU A 128 19.36 1.06 -5.75
C LEU A 128 20.04 -0.23 -5.23
N LYS A 129 20.79 -0.06 -4.15
CA LYS A 129 21.55 -1.13 -3.47
C LYS A 129 20.67 -1.83 -2.46
#